data_AF-A0A0P9USU9-F1
#
_entry.id   AF-A0A0P9USU9-F1
#
_cell.length_a   1.000
_cell.length_b   1.000
_cell.length_c   1.000
_cell.angle_alpha   90.00
_cell.angle_beta   90.00
_cell.angle_gamma   90.00
#
_symmetry.space_group_name_H-M   'P 1'
#
loop_
_entity.id
_entity.type
_entity.pdbx_description
1 polymer ?
#
loop_
_entity_poly.entity_id
_entity_poly.type
_entity_poly.pdbx_seq_one_letter_code
_entity_poly.pdbx_strand_id
1 'polypeptide(L)'
;MLLAVLTVLNALCLIGGLLFNAELLNKAGADIPLKNLQALEIYGQSLAAVSVCLAAWRLCIWAHGKWGHQQHLMRSILLSTVVLAPLTWWVQGVVPDAIAEAFPADLRVYSLYAYVTKKGLLYDSVQIPGIPYQEYRDKGEGKAFIANLGVLMSVQGSYVEQIGHNFQGFAQTVFKGYARRNADRLYSRLQAEVIPVFNTQR
;
A
#
# COMPACT_ATOMS: atom_id res chain seq x y z
N MET A 1 18.52 13.72 29.29
CA MET A 1 18.25 14.38 27.97
C MET A 1 18.09 13.39 26.83
N LEU A 2 19.04 12.46 26.58
CA LEU A 2 18.95 11.53 25.44
C LEU A 2 17.67 10.68 25.39
N LEU A 3 17.22 10.16 26.52
CA LEU A 3 15.97 9.39 26.60
C LEU A 3 14.73 10.24 26.28
N ALA A 4 14.70 11.50 26.70
CA ALA A 4 13.60 12.41 26.38
C ALA A 4 13.55 12.70 24.87
N VAL A 5 14.71 12.94 24.25
CA VAL A 5 14.82 13.10 22.79
C VAL A 5 14.34 11.84 22.07
N LEU A 6 14.76 10.66 22.53
CA LEU A 6 14.34 9.38 21.95
C LEU A 6 12.82 9.20 22.08
N THR A 7 12.21 9.55 23.21
CA THR A 7 10.75 9.50 23.39
C THR A 7 10.03 10.41 22.42
N VAL A 8 10.50 11.65 22.24
CA VAL A 8 9.92 12.60 21.28
C VAL A 8 10.04 12.07 19.85
N LEU A 9 11.19 11.54 19.46
CA LEU A 9 11.39 10.96 18.13
C LEU A 9 10.51 9.73 17.88
N ASN A 10 10.31 8.88 18.89
CA ASN A 10 9.37 7.76 18.80
C ASN A 10 7.92 8.25 18.65
N ALA A 11 7.51 9.28 19.38
CA ALA A 11 6.18 9.86 19.24
C ALA A 11 5.95 10.43 17.84
N LEU A 12 6.92 11.16 17.29
CA LEU A 12 6.87 11.66 15.92
C LEU A 12 6.80 10.52 14.89
N CYS A 13 7.59 9.46 15.08
CA CYS A 13 7.58 8.29 14.22
C CYS A 13 6.22 7.57 14.26
N LEU A 14 5.61 7.45 15.44
CA LEU A 14 4.26 6.88 15.61
C LEU A 14 3.19 7.72 14.92
N ILE A 15 3.23 9.06 15.08
CA ILE A 15 2.32 9.97 14.38
C ILE A 15 2.49 9.81 12.87
N GLY A 16 3.73 9.74 12.39
CA GLY A 16 4.02 9.46 10.98
C GLY A 16 3.45 8.13 10.52
N GLY A 17 3.57 7.06 11.31
CA GLY A 17 2.98 5.76 11.01
C GLY A 17 1.44 5.77 10.96
N LEU A 18 0.80 6.53 11.86
CA LEU A 18 -0.66 6.71 11.84
C LEU A 18 -1.13 7.46 10.59
N LEU A 19 -0.43 8.52 10.21
CA LEU A 19 -0.71 9.27 8.98
C LEU A 19 -0.52 8.40 7.73
N PHE A 20 0.55 7.60 7.70
CA PHE A 20 0.79 6.64 6.62
C PHE A 20 -0.33 5.61 6.50
N ASN A 21 -0.82 5.05 7.61
CA ASN A 21 -1.93 4.11 7.61
C ASN A 21 -3.25 4.75 7.16
N ALA A 22 -3.51 6.00 7.57
CA ALA A 22 -4.67 6.75 7.10
C ALA A 22 -4.61 7.01 5.58
N GLU A 23 -3.42 7.33 5.06
CA GLU A 23 -3.19 7.51 3.64
C GLU A 23 -3.34 6.20 2.85
N LEU A 24 -2.82 5.08 3.38
CA LEU A 24 -3.04 3.74 2.82
C LEU A 24 -4.52 3.41 2.73
N LEU A 25 -5.30 3.72 3.77
CA LEU A 25 -6.74 3.46 3.81
C LEU A 25 -7.50 4.32 2.78
N ASN A 26 -7.14 5.60 2.65
CA ASN A 26 -7.71 6.48 1.63
C ASN A 26 -7.39 5.99 0.22
N LYS A 27 -6.17 5.50 0.02
CA LYS A 27 -5.70 4.94 -1.25
C LYS A 27 -6.30 3.59 -1.56
N ALA A 28 -6.58 2.75 -0.56
CA ALA A 28 -7.24 1.47 -0.75
C ALA A 28 -8.63 1.61 -1.40
N GLY A 29 -9.32 2.72 -1.18
CA GLY A 29 -10.61 3.04 -1.78
C GLY A 29 -10.54 3.76 -3.14
N ALA A 30 -9.36 3.96 -3.73
CA ALA A 30 -9.19 4.85 -4.87
C ALA A 30 -8.44 4.21 -6.05
N ASP A 31 -8.63 4.79 -7.24
CA ASP A 31 -7.71 4.60 -8.36
C ASP A 31 -6.45 5.45 -8.15
N ILE A 32 -5.37 4.80 -7.74
CA ILE A 32 -4.12 5.49 -7.41
C ILE A 32 -3.23 5.58 -8.66
N PRO A 33 -2.81 6.78 -9.10
CA PRO A 33 -1.79 6.95 -10.13
C PRO A 33 -0.44 6.35 -9.69
N LEU A 34 0.33 5.79 -10.62
CA LEU A 34 1.62 5.15 -10.34
C LEU A 34 2.60 6.03 -9.54
N LYS A 35 2.66 7.33 -9.85
CA LYS A 35 3.48 8.30 -9.12
C LYS A 35 3.12 8.41 -7.62
N ASN A 36 1.83 8.24 -7.29
CA ASN A 36 1.34 8.29 -5.92
C ASN A 36 1.58 6.97 -5.16
N LEU A 37 1.80 5.87 -5.88
CA LEU A 37 2.25 4.59 -5.32
C LEU A 37 3.73 4.66 -4.93
N GLN A 38 4.59 5.17 -5.82
CA GLN A 38 6.01 5.34 -5.54
C GLN A 38 6.26 6.28 -4.33
N ALA A 39 5.51 7.38 -4.24
CA ALA A 39 5.59 8.27 -3.09
C ALA A 39 5.18 7.58 -1.77
N LEU A 40 4.20 6.67 -1.84
CA LEU A 40 3.74 5.90 -0.68
C LEU A 40 4.79 4.86 -0.27
N GLU A 41 5.41 4.20 -1.24
CA GLU A 41 6.50 3.25 -1.01
C GLU A 41 7.70 3.92 -0.33
N ILE A 42 8.16 5.07 -0.85
CA ILE A 42 9.25 5.85 -0.26
C ILE A 42 8.92 6.27 1.17
N TYR A 43 7.67 6.70 1.42
CA TYR A 43 7.23 7.06 2.76
C TYR A 43 7.27 5.85 3.70
N GLY A 44 6.72 4.71 3.29
CA GLY A 44 6.76 3.46 4.06
C GLY A 44 8.19 2.99 4.36
N GLN A 45 9.07 3.04 3.36
CA GLN A 45 10.49 2.67 3.52
C GLN A 45 11.22 3.60 4.49
N SER A 46 10.96 4.90 4.38
CA SER A 46 11.55 5.90 5.28
C SER A 46 11.10 5.70 6.74
N LEU A 47 9.80 5.46 6.96
CA LEU A 47 9.25 5.20 8.30
C LEU A 47 9.85 3.96 8.94
N ALA A 48 10.01 2.89 8.17
CA ALA A 48 10.60 1.66 8.67
C ALA A 48 12.10 1.83 8.99
N ALA A 49 12.87 2.47 8.11
CA ALA A 49 14.28 2.76 8.36
C ALA A 49 14.47 3.60 9.63
N VAL A 50 13.64 4.64 9.83
CA VAL A 50 13.65 5.46 11.06
C VAL A 50 13.29 4.61 12.29
N SER A 51 12.26 3.77 12.20
CA SER A 51 11.83 2.90 13.30
C SER A 51 12.93 1.93 13.73
N VAL A 52 13.60 1.28 12.78
CA VAL A 52 14.73 0.37 13.03
C VAL A 52 15.89 1.11 13.67
N CYS A 53 16.22 2.31 13.18
CA CYS A 53 17.28 3.13 13.76
C CYS A 53 16.95 3.54 15.21
N LEU A 54 15.73 3.99 15.49
CA LEU A 54 15.30 4.34 16.85
C LEU A 54 15.36 3.14 17.81
N ALA A 55 14.98 1.95 17.34
CA ALA A 55 15.11 0.71 18.11
C ALA A 55 16.58 0.40 18.42
N ALA A 56 17.47 0.52 17.43
CA ALA A 56 18.91 0.32 17.60
C ALA A 56 19.52 1.35 18.56
N TRP A 57 19.11 2.61 18.49
CA TRP A 57 19.58 3.66 19.41
C TRP A 57 19.19 3.34 20.85
N ARG A 58 17.97 2.83 21.07
CA ARG A 58 17.52 2.38 22.38
C ARG A 58 18.41 1.25 22.93
N LEU A 59 18.77 0.29 22.08
CA LEU A 59 19.69 -0.80 22.43
C LEU A 59 21.09 -0.27 22.75
N CYS A 60 21.62 0.67 21.97
CA CYS A 60 22.92 1.29 22.23
C CYS A 60 22.95 2.02 23.57
N ILE A 61 21.92 2.82 23.87
CA ILE A 61 21.80 3.53 25.16
C ILE A 61 21.78 2.54 26.32
N TRP A 62 20.98 1.48 26.20
CA TRP A 62 20.88 0.44 27.23
C TRP A 62 22.20 -0.31 27.44
N ALA A 63 22.86 -0.76 26.36
CA ALA A 63 24.11 -1.51 26.44
C ALA A 63 25.25 -0.68 27.03
N HIS A 64 25.44 0.56 26.56
CA HIS A 64 26.46 1.47 27.09
C HIS A 64 26.17 1.95 28.51
N GLY A 65 24.89 2.04 28.90
CA GLY A 65 24.48 2.27 30.29
C GLY A 65 24.85 1.11 31.21
N LYS A 66 24.68 -0.13 30.75
CA LYS A 66 25.01 -1.34 31.53
C LYS A 66 26.51 -1.61 31.63
N TRP A 67 27.27 -1.33 30.58
CA TRP A 67 28.70 -1.68 30.49
C TRP A 67 29.66 -0.52 30.79
N GLY A 68 29.16 0.68 31.10
CA GLY A 68 29.99 1.81 31.53
C GLY A 68 30.79 2.52 30.43
N HIS A 69 30.50 2.25 29.14
CA HIS A 69 31.24 2.78 27.99
C HIS A 69 30.60 4.04 27.37
N GLN A 70 30.08 4.95 28.21
CA GLN A 70 29.33 6.14 27.77
C GLN A 70 30.06 7.03 26.74
N GLN A 71 31.39 7.08 26.80
CA GLN A 71 32.22 7.85 25.85
C GLN A 71 32.05 7.44 24.37
N HIS A 72 31.61 6.20 24.10
CA HIS A 72 31.44 5.69 22.73
C HIS A 72 29.98 5.68 22.25
N LEU A 73 29.03 6.08 23.09
CA LEU A 73 27.59 6.00 22.81
C LEU A 73 27.22 6.69 21.49
N MET A 74 27.69 7.93 21.30
CA MET A 74 27.34 8.72 20.11
C MET A 74 27.92 8.11 18.83
N ARG A 75 29.12 7.52 18.92
CA ARG A 75 29.75 6.79 17.81
C ARG A 75 28.95 5.52 17.46
N SER A 76 28.47 4.78 18.46
CA SER A 76 27.62 3.60 18.23
C SER A 76 26.27 3.96 17.62
N ILE A 77 25.64 5.07 18.04
CA ILE A 77 24.40 5.59 17.45
C ILE A 77 24.63 5.96 15.98
N LEU A 78 25.71 6.68 15.68
CA LEU A 78 26.01 7.09 14.31
C LEU A 78 26.33 5.90 13.41
N LEU A 79 27.18 4.96 13.88
CA LEU A 79 27.50 3.74 13.14
C LEU A 79 26.26 2.87 12.90
N SER A 80 25.43 2.66 13.92
CA SER A 80 24.19 1.88 13.76
C SER A 80 23.25 2.52 12.76
N THR A 81 23.15 3.86 12.72
CA THR A 81 22.32 4.57 11.72
C THR A 81 22.87 4.37 10.31
N VAL A 82 24.17 4.59 10.13
CA VAL A 82 24.84 4.48 8.81
C VAL A 82 24.74 3.07 8.25
N VAL A 83 24.69 2.04 9.10
CA VAL A 83 24.54 0.65 8.66
C VAL A 83 23.08 0.25 8.49
N LEU A 84 22.24 0.52 9.49
CA LEU A 84 20.87 -0.01 9.52
C LEU A 84 19.92 0.73 8.59
N ALA A 85 20.10 2.03 8.35
CA ALA A 85 19.25 2.77 7.42
C ALA A 85 19.33 2.23 5.98
N PRO A 86 20.52 2.12 5.35
CA PRO A 86 20.61 1.55 3.99
C PRO A 86 20.31 0.05 3.96
N LEU A 87 20.66 -0.70 5.02
CA LEU A 87 20.31 -2.11 5.10
C LEU A 87 18.79 -2.30 5.12
N THR A 88 18.06 -1.52 5.91
CA THR A 88 16.60 -1.58 5.97
C THR A 88 15.99 -1.22 4.61
N TRP A 89 16.51 -0.16 3.97
CA TRP A 89 16.08 0.23 2.63
C TRP A 89 16.25 -0.90 1.60
N TRP A 90 17.43 -1.52 1.56
CA TRP A 90 17.72 -2.63 0.67
C TRP A 90 16.79 -3.83 0.93
N VAL A 91 16.67 -4.24 2.19
CA VAL A 91 15.82 -5.37 2.59
C VAL A 91 14.37 -5.14 2.19
N GLN A 92 13.88 -3.92 2.36
CA GLN A 92 12.50 -3.57 1.98
C GLN A 92 12.28 -3.47 0.47
N GLY A 93 13.32 -3.28 -0.33
CA GLY A 93 13.21 -3.44 -1.79
C GLY A 93 13.19 -4.90 -2.20
N VAL A 94 14.12 -5.71 -1.69
CA VAL A 94 14.35 -7.09 -2.18
C VAL A 94 13.37 -8.11 -1.61
N VAL A 95 13.04 -8.02 -0.32
CA VAL A 95 12.23 -9.06 0.35
C VAL A 95 10.81 -9.13 -0.22
N PRO A 96 10.09 -8.03 -0.46
CA PRO A 96 8.76 -8.10 -1.06
C PRO A 96 8.78 -8.75 -2.45
N ASP A 97 9.77 -8.44 -3.27
CA ASP A 97 9.92 -9.02 -4.61
C ASP A 97 10.20 -10.52 -4.55
N ALA A 98 11.12 -10.94 -3.68
CA ALA A 98 11.42 -12.36 -3.47
C ALA A 98 10.20 -13.14 -2.96
N ILE A 99 9.41 -12.55 -2.06
CA ILE A 99 8.14 -13.14 -1.59
C ILE A 99 7.14 -13.22 -2.75
N ALA A 100 7.05 -12.17 -3.58
CA ALA A 100 6.14 -12.12 -4.71
C ALA A 100 6.46 -13.22 -5.74
N GLU A 101 7.73 -13.45 -6.02
CA GLU A 101 8.20 -14.49 -6.93
C GLU A 101 7.95 -15.90 -6.40
N ALA A 102 8.06 -16.11 -5.09
CA ALA A 102 7.81 -17.39 -4.44
C ALA A 102 6.31 -17.77 -4.38
N PHE A 103 5.38 -16.87 -4.70
CA PHE A 103 3.96 -17.21 -4.69
C PHE A 103 3.62 -18.23 -5.78
N PRO A 104 2.97 -19.36 -5.41
CA PRO A 104 2.50 -20.34 -6.37
C PRO A 104 1.38 -19.75 -7.25
N ALA A 105 1.19 -20.36 -8.42
CA ALA A 105 0.38 -19.78 -9.51
C ALA A 105 -1.10 -19.57 -9.12
N ASP A 106 -1.65 -20.43 -8.27
CA ASP A 106 -2.98 -20.33 -7.69
C ASP A 106 -3.17 -19.07 -6.83
N LEU A 107 -2.21 -18.74 -5.98
CA LEU A 107 -2.22 -17.52 -5.16
C LEU A 107 -2.13 -16.24 -6.00
N ARG A 108 -1.45 -16.29 -7.16
CA ARG A 108 -1.42 -15.18 -8.12
C ARG A 108 -2.76 -14.97 -8.82
N VAL A 109 -3.49 -16.06 -9.09
CA VAL A 109 -4.85 -15.98 -9.63
C VAL A 109 -5.81 -15.43 -8.58
N TYR A 110 -5.69 -15.84 -7.32
CA TYR A 110 -6.50 -15.30 -6.23
C TYR A 110 -6.25 -13.82 -5.96
N SER A 111 -5.01 -13.36 -6.05
CA SER A 111 -4.70 -11.92 -5.93
C SER A 111 -5.28 -11.12 -7.09
N LEU A 112 -5.28 -11.68 -8.31
CA LEU A 112 -5.97 -11.08 -9.46
C LEU A 112 -7.48 -10.99 -9.24
N TYR A 113 -8.11 -12.06 -8.74
CA TYR A 113 -9.54 -12.05 -8.44
C TYR A 113 -9.88 -11.02 -7.37
N ALA A 114 -9.11 -10.97 -6.27
CA ALA A 114 -9.26 -9.95 -5.25
C ALA A 114 -9.12 -8.53 -5.80
N TYR A 115 -8.14 -8.30 -6.68
CA TYR A 115 -7.94 -7.01 -7.34
C TYR A 115 -9.14 -6.63 -8.21
N VAL A 116 -9.61 -7.54 -9.08
CA VAL A 116 -10.74 -7.27 -9.99
C VAL A 116 -12.04 -7.10 -9.19
N THR A 117 -12.29 -7.88 -8.15
CA THR A 117 -13.46 -7.71 -7.27
C THR A 117 -13.42 -6.39 -6.54
N LYS A 118 -12.27 -6.00 -6.01
CA LYS A 118 -12.07 -4.70 -5.37
C LYS A 118 -12.40 -3.55 -6.33
N LYS A 119 -11.90 -3.60 -7.57
CA LYS A 119 -12.25 -2.63 -8.61
C LYS A 119 -13.75 -2.67 -8.93
N GLY A 120 -14.32 -3.87 -8.99
CA GLY A 120 -15.73 -4.11 -9.21
C GLY A 120 -16.61 -3.37 -8.22
N LEU A 121 -16.30 -3.52 -6.93
CA LEU A 121 -16.97 -2.85 -5.83
C LEU A 121 -16.74 -1.35 -5.86
N LEU A 122 -15.50 -0.91 -6.10
CA LEU A 122 -15.18 0.52 -6.18
C LEU A 122 -15.99 1.24 -7.27
N TYR A 123 -16.22 0.60 -8.43
CA TYR A 123 -16.98 1.18 -9.53
C TYR A 123 -18.48 0.85 -9.54
N ASP A 124 -19.01 0.31 -8.44
CA ASP A 124 -20.42 -0.11 -8.32
C ASP A 124 -20.87 -1.10 -9.41
N SER A 125 -19.92 -1.85 -9.97
CA SER A 125 -20.16 -2.84 -11.04
C SER A 125 -20.35 -4.26 -10.51
N VAL A 126 -19.93 -4.49 -9.27
CA VAL A 126 -20.15 -5.74 -8.54
C VAL A 126 -20.75 -5.38 -7.19
N GLN A 127 -21.73 -6.17 -6.76
CA GLN A 127 -22.30 -6.09 -5.42
C GLN A 127 -22.11 -7.43 -4.73
N ILE A 128 -21.79 -7.40 -3.44
CA ILE A 128 -21.78 -8.62 -2.62
C ILE A 128 -23.17 -8.75 -1.99
N PRO A 129 -23.91 -9.84 -2.27
CA PRO A 129 -25.24 -10.03 -1.71
C PRO A 129 -25.24 -9.93 -0.18
N GLY A 130 -26.18 -9.18 0.38
CA GLY A 130 -26.33 -9.01 1.83
C GLY A 130 -25.36 -8.02 2.49
N ILE A 131 -24.45 -7.39 1.74
CA ILE A 131 -23.53 -6.37 2.27
C ILE A 131 -23.89 -4.99 1.68
N PRO A 132 -24.37 -4.01 2.49
CA PRO A 132 -24.76 -2.69 2.02
C PRO A 132 -23.56 -1.77 1.76
N TYR A 133 -22.53 -2.27 1.07
CA TYR A 133 -21.24 -1.59 0.92
C TYR A 133 -21.36 -0.18 0.27
N GLN A 134 -22.30 0.02 -0.66
CA GLN A 134 -22.46 1.31 -1.36
C GLN A 134 -22.72 2.48 -0.41
N GLU A 135 -23.43 2.24 0.70
CA GLU A 135 -23.73 3.26 1.72
C GLU A 135 -22.53 3.63 2.59
N TYR A 136 -21.51 2.76 2.63
CA TYR A 136 -20.33 2.89 3.48
C TYR A 136 -19.04 3.09 2.70
N ARG A 137 -19.07 3.01 1.36
CA ARG A 137 -17.89 3.08 0.48
C ARG A 137 -16.95 4.22 0.82
N ASP A 138 -17.51 5.42 0.97
CA ASP A 138 -16.72 6.63 1.19
C ASP A 138 -16.39 6.87 2.68
N LYS A 139 -17.02 6.08 3.58
CA LYS A 139 -16.75 6.06 5.02
C LYS A 139 -15.51 5.21 5.34
N GLY A 140 -14.91 5.44 6.50
CA GLY A 140 -13.74 4.68 6.97
C GLY A 140 -13.98 3.17 7.01
N GLU A 141 -15.18 2.75 7.40
CA GLU A 141 -15.60 1.34 7.47
C GLU A 141 -15.61 0.65 6.10
N GLY A 142 -16.18 1.29 5.07
CA GLY A 142 -16.18 0.73 3.71
C GLY A 142 -14.79 0.69 3.08
N LYS A 143 -13.97 1.71 3.33
CA LYS A 143 -12.55 1.70 2.91
C LYS A 143 -11.78 0.57 3.59
N ALA A 144 -12.02 0.32 4.87
CA ALA A 144 -11.37 -0.76 5.62
C ALA A 144 -11.84 -2.13 5.14
N PHE A 145 -13.13 -2.30 4.85
CA PHE A 145 -13.67 -3.50 4.23
C PHE A 145 -12.97 -3.80 2.89
N ILE A 146 -12.87 -2.79 2.02
CA ILE A 146 -12.20 -2.91 0.71
C ILE A 146 -10.70 -3.17 0.83
N ALA A 147 -10.04 -2.61 1.83
CA ALA A 147 -8.63 -2.87 2.10
C ALA A 147 -8.41 -4.34 2.49
N ASN A 148 -9.35 -4.96 3.22
CA ASN A 148 -9.26 -6.33 3.73
C ASN A 148 -9.90 -7.39 2.82
N LEU A 149 -10.53 -6.99 1.71
CA LEU A 149 -11.26 -7.89 0.82
C LEU A 149 -10.39 -9.06 0.32
N GLY A 150 -9.12 -8.82 0.00
CA GLY A 150 -8.22 -9.88 -0.47
C GLY A 150 -8.00 -10.99 0.57
N VAL A 151 -7.92 -10.61 1.85
CA VAL A 151 -7.81 -11.57 2.96
C VAL A 151 -9.12 -12.32 3.13
N LEU A 152 -10.26 -11.63 3.12
CA LEU A 152 -11.58 -12.26 3.23
C LEU A 152 -11.83 -13.28 2.11
N MET A 153 -11.45 -12.93 0.87
CA MET A 153 -11.55 -13.82 -0.27
C MET A 153 -10.64 -15.05 -0.15
N SER A 154 -9.44 -14.92 0.41
CA SER A 154 -8.56 -16.07 0.64
C SER A 154 -9.12 -17.12 1.59
N VAL A 155 -10.02 -16.71 2.50
CA VAL A 155 -10.66 -17.61 3.48
C VAL A 155 -11.98 -18.18 2.94
N GLN A 156 -12.57 -17.57 1.90
CA GLN A 156 -13.88 -17.93 1.35
C GLN A 156 -13.77 -18.56 -0.05
N GLY A 157 -13.29 -19.81 -0.10
CA GLY A 157 -13.01 -20.53 -1.34
C GLY A 157 -14.18 -20.62 -2.32
N SER A 158 -15.42 -20.75 -1.84
CA SER A 158 -16.61 -20.89 -2.69
C SER A 158 -16.93 -19.65 -3.53
N TYR A 159 -16.67 -18.45 -3.01
CA TYR A 159 -16.87 -17.20 -3.76
C TYR A 159 -15.81 -17.04 -4.86
N VAL A 160 -14.58 -17.42 -4.55
CA VAL A 160 -13.44 -17.39 -5.45
C VAL A 160 -13.61 -18.40 -6.59
N GLU A 161 -14.12 -19.60 -6.28
CA GLU A 161 -14.42 -20.65 -7.26
C GLU A 161 -15.52 -20.21 -8.24
N GLN A 162 -16.56 -19.51 -7.77
CA GLN A 162 -17.59 -18.92 -8.62
C GLN A 162 -17.03 -17.85 -9.58
N ILE A 163 -16.11 -16.99 -9.11
CA ILE A 163 -15.40 -16.05 -9.98
C ILE A 163 -14.57 -16.81 -11.02
N GLY A 164 -13.87 -17.87 -10.61
CA GLY A 164 -13.06 -18.70 -11.51
C GLY A 164 -13.86 -19.33 -12.64
N HIS A 165 -15.06 -19.86 -12.34
CA HIS A 165 -15.93 -20.50 -13.35
C HIS A 165 -16.42 -19.55 -14.45
N ASN A 166 -16.54 -18.24 -14.18
CA ASN A 166 -16.98 -17.25 -15.17
C ASN A 166 -16.15 -15.95 -15.11
N PHE A 167 -14.82 -16.10 -15.07
CA PHE A 167 -13.94 -14.96 -14.90
C PHE A 167 -14.08 -13.93 -16.03
N GLN A 168 -14.30 -14.39 -17.27
CA GLN A 168 -14.47 -13.49 -18.42
C GLN A 168 -15.71 -12.60 -18.28
N GLY A 169 -16.86 -13.16 -17.91
CA GLY A 169 -18.09 -12.38 -17.70
C GLY A 169 -17.97 -11.43 -16.50
N PHE A 170 -17.33 -11.90 -15.43
CA PHE A 170 -17.03 -11.09 -14.26
C PHE A 170 -16.14 -9.89 -14.60
N ALA A 171 -15.01 -10.13 -15.26
CA ALA A 171 -14.07 -9.10 -15.69
C ALA A 171 -14.72 -8.09 -16.63
N GLN A 172 -15.50 -8.55 -17.62
CA GLN A 172 -16.23 -7.66 -18.52
C GLN A 172 -17.18 -6.72 -17.79
N THR A 173 -17.89 -7.22 -16.77
CA THR A 173 -18.81 -6.42 -15.95
C THR A 173 -18.04 -5.33 -15.20
N VAL A 174 -16.91 -5.69 -14.59
CA VAL A 174 -16.02 -4.76 -13.87
C VAL A 174 -15.46 -3.69 -14.80
N PHE A 175 -14.94 -4.09 -15.96
CA PHE A 175 -14.36 -3.15 -16.94
C PHE A 175 -15.41 -2.24 -17.58
N LYS A 176 -16.63 -2.73 -17.83
CA LYS A 176 -17.74 -1.87 -18.29
C LYS A 176 -18.10 -0.82 -17.24
N GLY A 177 -18.14 -1.19 -15.97
CA GLY A 177 -18.33 -0.24 -14.87
C GLY A 177 -17.22 0.81 -14.79
N TYR A 178 -15.96 0.38 -14.89
CA TYR A 178 -14.81 1.27 -14.95
C TYR A 178 -14.92 2.27 -16.10
N ALA A 179 -15.18 1.77 -17.32
CA ALA A 179 -15.30 2.59 -18.52
C ALA A 179 -16.46 3.58 -18.41
N ARG A 180 -17.61 3.17 -17.86
CA ARG A 180 -18.77 4.04 -17.65
C ARG A 180 -18.44 5.17 -16.67
N ARG A 181 -17.75 4.88 -15.57
CA ARG A 181 -17.43 5.89 -14.54
C ARG A 181 -16.31 6.83 -14.95
N ASN A 182 -15.40 6.38 -15.82
CA ASN A 182 -14.23 7.15 -16.25
C ASN A 182 -14.33 7.62 -17.72
N ALA A 183 -15.54 7.57 -18.32
CA ALA A 183 -15.76 7.79 -19.74
C ALA A 183 -15.13 9.10 -20.24
N ASP A 184 -15.36 10.21 -19.53
CA ASP A 184 -14.86 11.54 -19.92
C ASP A 184 -13.32 11.59 -19.91
N ARG A 185 -12.69 11.00 -18.90
CA ARG A 185 -11.24 10.96 -18.76
C ARG A 185 -10.61 10.03 -19.80
N LEU A 186 -11.22 8.88 -20.06
CA LEU A 186 -10.81 7.95 -21.11
C LEU A 186 -10.93 8.59 -22.50
N TYR A 187 -12.03 9.29 -22.75
CA TYR A 187 -12.26 10.01 -23.99
C TYR A 187 -11.22 11.12 -24.20
N SER A 188 -10.92 11.91 -23.17
CA SER A 188 -9.88 12.95 -23.24
C SER A 188 -8.47 12.39 -23.53
N ARG A 189 -8.13 11.22 -22.98
CA ARG A 189 -6.86 10.53 -23.30
C ARG A 189 -6.84 9.99 -24.71
N LEU A 190 -7.91 9.32 -25.14
CA LEU A 190 -8.01 8.81 -26.52
C LEU A 190 -7.94 9.95 -27.53
N GLN A 191 -8.54 11.10 -27.22
CA GLN A 191 -8.43 12.29 -28.05
C GLN A 191 -6.99 12.83 -28.11
N ALA A 192 -6.23 12.80 -27.01
CA ALA A 192 -4.84 13.23 -26.99
C ALA A 192 -3.86 12.24 -27.66
N GLU A 193 -4.11 10.94 -27.53
CA GLU A 193 -3.18 9.88 -27.98
C GLU A 193 -3.50 9.37 -29.40
N VAL A 194 -4.76 9.39 -29.82
CA VAL A 194 -5.22 8.72 -31.05
C VAL A 194 -5.70 9.71 -32.10
N ILE A 195 -6.25 10.87 -31.72
CA ILE A 195 -6.73 11.86 -32.68
C ILE A 195 -5.55 12.77 -33.05
N PRO A 196 -5.05 12.74 -34.31
CA PRO A 196 -4.01 13.67 -34.73
C PRO A 196 -4.52 15.09 -34.57
N VAL A 197 -3.71 15.96 -33.95
CA VAL A 197 -4.00 17.39 -33.86
C VAL A 197 -3.99 17.94 -35.28
N PHE A 198 -5.17 18.08 -35.89
CA PHE A 198 -5.30 18.82 -37.15
C PHE A 198 -5.07 20.28 -36.83
N ASN A 199 -3.84 20.73 -37.04
CA ASN A 199 -3.47 22.14 -36.97
C ASN A 199 -4.29 22.89 -38.03
N THR A 200 -5.44 23.43 -37.62
CA THR A 200 -6.27 24.32 -38.41
C THR A 200 -5.67 25.71 -38.28
N GLN A 201 -4.53 25.90 -38.94
CA GLN A 201 -4.08 27.22 -39.37
C GLN A 201 -3.90 27.19 -40.88
N ARG A 202 -4.97 27.60 -41.57
CA ARG A 202 -4.92 28.29 -42.85
C ARG A 202 -5.88 29.46 -42.77
#